data_AF-A0A816STS4-F1
#
_entry.id   AF-A0A816STS4-F1
#
_cell.length_a   1.000
_cell.length_b   1.000
_cell.length_c   1.000
_cell.angle_alpha   90.00
_cell.angle_beta   90.00
_cell.angle_gamma   90.00
#
_symmetry.space_group_name_H-M   'P 1'
#
loop_
_entity.id
_entity.type
_entity.pdbx_description
1 polymer ?
#
loop_
_entity_poly.entity_id
_entity_poly.type
_entity_poly.pdbx_seq_one_letter_code
_entity_poly.pdbx_strand_id
1 'polypeptide(L)' 'MDGGGDGGGAAYNPRTVEEVYRDFKGRRNGMIKALTTDVQEFYRLCDPGECYPSEICLWD' A
#
# COMPACT_ATOMS: atom_id res chain seq x y z
N MET A 1 11.10 3.10 38.20
CA MET A 1 12.18 3.97 37.67
C MET A 1 13.22 2.99 37.13
N ASP A 2 13.09 2.50 35.92
CA ASP A 2 13.28 3.16 34.61
C ASP A 2 12.15 2.69 33.63
N GLY A 3 11.46 3.46 32.80
CA GLY A 3 11.80 4.78 32.27
C GLY A 3 12.01 4.80 30.75
N GLY A 4 11.22 4.10 29.92
CA GLY A 4 11.38 4.19 28.46
C GLY A 4 10.14 3.80 27.67
N GLY A 5 9.42 4.79 27.15
CA GLY A 5 8.25 4.59 26.31
C GLY A 5 8.63 4.19 24.89
N ASP A 6 7.98 3.14 24.39
CA ASP A 6 7.86 2.85 22.96
C ASP A 6 6.38 2.55 22.67
N GLY A 7 5.58 3.61 22.76
CA GLY A 7 4.18 3.63 22.32
C GLY A 7 4.04 4.07 20.86
N GLY A 8 5.10 3.92 20.06
CA GLY A 8 5.00 3.99 18.60
C GLY A 8 4.35 2.70 18.14
N GLY A 9 3.14 2.76 17.59
CA GLY A 9 2.38 1.59 17.17
C GLY A 9 3.29 0.63 16.41
N ALA A 10 3.48 -0.57 16.96
CA ALA A 10 4.40 -1.56 16.41
C ALA A 10 4.13 -1.69 14.91
N ALA A 11 5.12 -1.36 14.08
CA ALA A 11 5.00 -1.45 12.63
C ALA A 11 4.47 -2.85 12.29
N TYR A 12 3.36 -2.89 11.53
CA TYR A 12 2.73 -4.16 11.15
C TYR A 12 3.75 -5.01 10.39
N ASN A 13 4.22 -6.07 11.04
CA ASN A 13 5.22 -6.98 10.50
C ASN A 13 4.66 -8.40 10.60
N PRO A 14 3.94 -8.88 9.56
CA PRO A 14 3.36 -10.23 9.57
C PRO A 14 4.47 -11.25 9.75
N ARG A 15 4.34 -12.15 10.74
CA ARG A 15 5.41 -13.08 11.11
C ARG A 15 5.08 -14.54 10.84
N THR A 16 3.81 -14.86 10.53
CA THR A 16 3.42 -16.22 10.09
C THR A 16 3.15 -16.27 8.59
N VAL A 17 3.25 -17.48 8.01
CA VAL A 17 2.99 -17.71 6.59
C VAL A 17 1.55 -17.34 6.23
N GLU A 18 0.61 -17.64 7.12
CA GLU A 18 -0.81 -17.33 6.94
C GLU A 18 -1.05 -15.82 6.93
N GLU A 19 -0.36 -15.08 7.80
CA GLU A 19 -0.42 -13.61 7.84
C GLU A 19 0.18 -12.99 6.57
N VAL A 20 1.35 -13.47 6.14
CA VAL A 20 2.02 -13.02 4.90
C VAL A 20 1.15 -13.33 3.67
N TYR A 21 0.57 -14.51 3.60
CA TYR A 21 -0.28 -14.89 2.47
C TYR A 21 -1.57 -14.08 2.43
N ARG A 22 -2.18 -13.80 3.58
CA ARG A 22 -3.36 -12.93 3.66
C ARG A 22 -3.04 -11.50 3.22
N ASP A 23 -1.90 -10.96 3.65
CA ASP A 23 -1.41 -9.65 3.24
C ASP A 23 -1.18 -9.59 1.72
N PHE A 24 -0.39 -10.52 1.18
CA PHE A 24 -0.16 -10.66 -0.27
C PHE A 24 -1.47 -10.73 -1.07
N LYS A 25 -2.43 -11.55 -0.63
CA LYS A 25 -3.73 -11.67 -1.30
C LYS A 25 -4.49 -10.34 -1.30
N GLY A 26 -4.45 -9.61 -0.19
CA GLY A 26 -5.10 -8.31 -0.05
C GLY A 26 -4.51 -7.29 -1.02
N ARG A 27 -3.19 -7.15 -1.02
CA ARG A 27 -2.46 -6.20 -1.87
C ARG A 27 -2.62 -6.51 -3.37
N ARG A 28 -2.49 -7.79 -3.75
CA ARG A 28 -2.82 -8.29 -5.10
C ARG A 28 -4.24 -7.92 -5.53
N ASN A 29 -5.22 -8.08 -4.65
CA ASN A 29 -6.61 -7.72 -4.98
C ASN A 29 -6.77 -6.22 -5.19
N GLY A 30 -6.07 -5.39 -4.39
CA GLY A 30 -5.99 -3.94 -4.58
C GLY A 30 -5.41 -3.56 -5.95
N MET A 31 -4.27 -4.15 -6.32
CA MET A 31 -3.66 -3.93 -7.63
C MET A 31 -4.58 -4.36 -8.78
N ILE A 32 -5.20 -5.55 -8.69
CA ILE A 32 -6.14 -6.01 -9.73
C ILE A 32 -7.29 -5.02 -9.87
N LYS A 33 -7.88 -4.57 -8.77
CA LYS A 33 -8.99 -3.62 -8.80
C LYS A 33 -8.60 -2.30 -9.47
N ALA A 34 -7.43 -1.74 -9.11
CA ALA A 34 -6.90 -0.52 -9.72
C ALA A 34 -6.71 -0.66 -11.24
N LEU A 35 -6.22 -1.83 -11.69
CA LEU A 35 -5.91 -2.09 -13.09
C LEU A 35 -7.09 -2.61 -13.92
N THR A 36 -8.23 -2.96 -13.30
CA THR A 36 -9.41 -3.47 -14.01
C THR A 36 -10.66 -2.64 -13.73
N THR A 37 -11.23 -2.78 -12.53
CA THR A 37 -12.52 -2.19 -12.17
C THR A 37 -12.44 -0.67 -12.06
N ASP A 38 -11.34 -0.18 -11.48
CA ASP A 38 -11.14 1.25 -11.17
C ASP A 38 -10.19 1.92 -12.19
N VAL A 39 -10.02 1.33 -13.38
CA VAL A 39 -8.99 1.74 -14.37
C VAL A 39 -9.08 3.20 -14.78
N GLN A 40 -10.30 3.77 -14.87
CA GLN A 40 -10.49 5.18 -15.23
C GLN A 40 -9.98 6.12 -14.13
N GLU A 41 -10.24 5.76 -12.89
CA GLU A 41 -9.76 6.51 -11.72
C GLU A 41 -8.24 6.40 -11.61
N PHE A 42 -7.72 5.18 -11.75
CA PHE A 42 -6.28 4.92 -11.74
C PHE A 42 -5.54 5.73 -12.82
N TYR A 43 -6.06 5.74 -14.05
CA TYR A 43 -5.46 6.50 -15.15
C TYR A 43 -5.41 8.01 -14.87
N ARG A 44 -6.48 8.58 -14.30
CA ARG A 44 -6.53 9.99 -13.92
C ARG A 44 -5.48 10.35 -12.87
N LEU A 45 -5.27 9.47 -11.89
CA LEU A 45 -4.24 9.66 -10.86
C LEU A 45 -2.82 9.58 -11.43
N CYS A 46 -2.64 8.90 -12.57
CA CYS A 46 -1.36 8.78 -13.28
C CYS A 46 -1.12 9.88 -14.33
N ASP A 47 -2.00 10.87 -14.47
CA ASP A 47 -1.89 11.89 -15.51
C ASP A 47 -0.64 12.79 -15.31
N PRO A 48 0.33 12.81 -16.25
CA PRO A 48 1.52 13.65 -16.13
C PRO A 48 1.26 15.14 -16.39
N GLY A 49 0.03 15.52 -16.81
CA GLY A 49 -0.33 16.88 -17.21
C GLY A 49 -0.41 17.91 -16.07
N GLU A 50 -0.58 17.47 -14.82
CA GLU A 50 -0.59 18.31 -13.63
C GLU A 50 0.84 18.37 -13.06
N CYS A 51 1.67 19.27 -13.58
CA CYS A 51 3.06 19.54 -13.19
C CYS A 51 3.58 18.81 -11.91
N TYR A 52 4.47 17.84 -12.14
CA TYR A 52 5.32 17.10 -11.19
C TYR A 52 4.63 16.34 -10.05
N PRO A 53 4.40 15.05 -10.28
CA PRO A 53 4.71 14.02 -9.31
C PRO A 53 5.86 13.18 -9.88
N SER A 54 7.10 13.51 -9.51
CA SER A 54 8.29 12.84 -10.06
C SER A 54 8.34 11.33 -9.78
N GLU A 55 7.48 10.78 -8.92
CA GLU A 55 7.38 9.34 -8.64
C GLU A 55 5.94 8.94 -8.27
N ILE A 56 5.10 8.61 -9.24
CA ILE A 56 3.82 7.90 -8.98
C ILE A 56 4.10 6.40 -9.00
N CYS A 57 3.89 5.73 -7.87
CA CYS A 57 3.98 4.28 -7.74
C CYS A 57 2.62 3.70 -7.37
N LEU A 58 2.23 2.61 -8.03
CA LEU A 58 1.18 1.72 -7.53
C LEU A 58 1.82 0.79 -6.49
N TRP A 59 1.52 1.03 -5.22
CA TRP A 59 2.03 0.22 -4.12
C TRP A 59 1.27 -1.10 -4.02
N ASP A 60 2.03 -2.21 -3.94
CA ASP A 60 1.55 -3.52 -3.47
C ASP A 60 1.43 -3.44 -1.94
#